data_AF-A0A4Z0PQZ9-F1
#
_entry.id   AF-A0A4Z0PQZ9-F1
#
_cell.length_a   1.000
_cell.length_b   1.000
_cell.length_c   1.000
_cell.angle_alpha   90.00
_cell.angle_beta   90.00
_cell.angle_gamma   90.00
#
_symmetry.space_group_name_H-M   'P 1'
#
loop_
_entity.id
_entity.type
_entity.pdbx_description
1 polymer ?
#
loop_
_entity_poly.entity_id
_entity_poly.type
_entity_poly.pdbx_seq_one_letter_code
_entity_poly.pdbx_strand_id
1 'polypeptide(L)'
;MTAFLCFALFRNKSIVLRNAFTPGNYLLKAVQSGSNGYYKDASGQYFTDDLQTGEVVITRIDTIQKIAAGTFRFSAAGISTASGQTVTITQGRFDVRLK
;
A
#
# COMPACT_ATOMS: atom_id res chain seq x y z
N MET A 1 21.13 -5.17 2.93
CA MET A 1 20.63 -4.59 1.66
C MET A 1 19.13 -4.38 1.82
N THR A 2 18.71 -3.16 2.15
CA THR A 2 17.29 -2.86 2.46
C THR A 2 16.57 -2.59 1.14
N ALA A 3 15.81 -3.57 0.64
CA ALA A 3 14.96 -3.38 -0.52
C ALA A 3 13.71 -2.59 -0.09
N PHE A 4 13.47 -1.46 -0.75
CA PHE A 4 12.17 -0.79 -0.72
C PHE A 4 11.42 -1.26 -1.94
N LEU A 5 10.22 -1.81 -1.75
CA LEU A 5 9.38 -2.15 -2.87
C LEU A 5 8.11 -1.30 -2.84
N CYS A 6 8.09 -0.33 -3.75
CA CYS A 6 6.90 0.41 -4.08
C CYS A 6 6.17 -0.35 -5.18
N PHE A 7 5.05 -0.95 -4.83
CA PHE A 7 4.13 -1.49 -5.82
C PHE A 7 3.14 -0.39 -6.21
N ALA A 8 3.27 0.10 -7.44
CA ALA A 8 2.16 0.79 -8.08
C ALA A 8 1.12 -0.26 -8.44
N LEU A 9 0.03 -0.33 -7.68
CA LEU A 9 -1.01 -1.33 -7.90
C LEU A 9 -1.92 -0.92 -9.05
N PHE A 10 -2.25 0.37 -9.12
CA PHE A 10 -3.01 1.00 -10.19
C PHE A 10 -2.56 2.46 -10.34
N ARG A 11 -2.89 3.14 -11.47
CA ARG A 11 -2.44 4.51 -11.81
C ARG A 11 -2.50 5.52 -10.65
N ASN A 12 -3.38 5.31 -9.69
CA ASN A 12 -3.63 6.23 -8.58
C ASN A 12 -3.56 5.57 -7.18
N LYS A 13 -3.07 4.34 -7.09
CA LYS A 13 -2.94 3.57 -5.84
C LYS A 13 -1.56 2.94 -5.76
N SER A 14 -0.87 3.11 -4.65
CA SER A 14 0.36 2.36 -4.39
C SER A 14 0.41 1.86 -2.96
N ILE A 15 1.16 0.77 -2.80
CA ILE A 15 1.54 0.24 -1.50
C ILE A 15 3.06 0.21 -1.46
N VAL A 16 3.61 0.77 -0.40
CA VAL A 16 5.03 0.69 -0.12
C VAL A 16 5.22 -0.33 0.99
N LEU A 17 6.03 -1.34 0.72
CA LEU A 17 6.54 -2.24 1.74
C LEU A 17 7.98 -1.87 2.04
N ARG A 18 8.26 -1.62 3.33
CA ARG A 18 9.65 -1.43 3.79
C ARG A 18 10.23 -2.78 4.20
N ASN A 19 11.45 -3.04 3.75
CA ASN A 19 12.21 -4.28 3.95
C ASN A 19 11.87 -5.42 2.97
N ALA A 20 12.66 -6.48 3.04
CA ALA A 20 12.37 -7.72 2.33
C ALA A 20 11.01 -8.27 2.79
N PHE A 21 10.22 -8.73 1.82
CA PHE A 21 8.88 -9.25 2.04
C PHE A 21 8.82 -10.70 1.56
N THR A 22 8.12 -11.53 2.33
CA THR A 22 7.69 -12.89 2.01
C THR A 22 6.16 -12.92 1.92
N PRO A 23 5.54 -14.03 1.48
CA PRO A 23 4.12 -14.24 1.72
C PRO A 23 3.78 -14.02 3.22
N GLY A 24 2.67 -13.33 3.49
CA GLY A 24 2.29 -12.90 4.82
C GLY A 24 1.47 -11.61 4.85
N ASN A 25 1.12 -11.17 6.05
CA ASN A 25 0.29 -10.00 6.29
C ASN A 25 1.16 -8.83 6.77
N TYR A 26 0.97 -7.66 6.17
CA TYR A 26 1.72 -6.46 6.50
C TYR A 26 0.77 -5.33 6.84
N LEU A 27 0.96 -4.74 8.02
CA LEU A 27 0.23 -3.55 8.45
C LEU A 27 0.66 -2.33 7.64
N LEU A 28 -0.33 -1.58 7.15
CA LEU A 28 -0.16 -0.27 6.53
C LEU A 28 -0.56 0.81 7.53
N LYS A 29 0.35 1.75 7.79
CA LYS A 29 0.18 2.83 8.78
C LYS A 29 0.91 4.09 8.32
N ALA A 30 1.28 4.99 9.23
CA ALA A 30 2.01 6.20 8.91
C ALA A 30 3.29 5.92 8.10
N VAL A 31 3.56 6.78 7.10
CA VAL A 31 4.71 6.70 6.19
C VAL A 31 6.04 6.58 6.96
N GLN A 32 6.13 7.24 8.12
CA GLN A 32 7.31 7.25 8.99
C GLN A 32 7.53 5.89 9.69
N SER A 33 6.46 5.12 9.86
CA SER A 33 6.41 3.90 10.68
C SER A 33 6.66 2.61 9.90
N GLY A 34 6.91 2.69 8.59
CA GLY A 34 7.15 1.50 7.78
C GLY A 34 6.41 1.50 6.46
N SER A 35 5.67 0.42 6.25
CA SER A 35 4.79 0.19 5.11
C SER A 35 3.57 1.09 5.17
N ASN A 36 3.16 1.62 4.03
CA ASN A 36 2.03 2.54 3.95
C ASN A 36 1.23 2.35 2.65
N GLY A 37 -0.06 2.67 2.73
CA GLY A 37 -0.93 2.84 1.58
C GLY A 37 -0.90 4.27 1.07
N TYR A 38 -1.07 4.43 -0.23
CA TYR A 38 -1.21 5.73 -0.90
C TYR A 38 -2.34 5.66 -1.91
N TYR A 39 -3.13 6.72 -1.94
CA TYR A 39 -4.16 6.96 -2.94
C TYR A 39 -4.11 8.41 -3.41
N LYS A 40 -4.41 8.61 -4.69
CA LYS A 40 -4.61 9.94 -5.27
C LYS A 40 -5.88 9.97 -6.10
N ASP A 41 -6.58 11.08 -6.06
CA ASP A 41 -7.65 11.40 -6.99
C ASP A 41 -7.57 12.88 -7.39
N ALA A 42 -8.67 13.42 -7.91
CA ALA A 42 -8.77 14.82 -8.27
C ALA A 42 -8.85 15.75 -7.03
N SER A 43 -9.28 15.24 -5.89
CA SER A 43 -9.45 15.97 -4.63
C SER A 43 -8.16 16.06 -3.83
N GLY A 44 -7.24 15.11 -4.00
CA GLY A 44 -5.89 15.23 -3.45
C GLY A 44 -5.13 13.94 -3.31
N GLN A 45 -4.16 13.97 -2.39
CA GLN A 45 -3.33 12.84 -2.01
C GLN A 45 -3.71 12.36 -0.62
N TYR A 46 -3.79 11.05 -0.46
CA TYR A 46 -4.22 10.37 0.75
C TYR A 46 -3.20 9.31 1.14
N PHE A 47 -2.88 9.25 2.43
CA PHE A 47 -1.95 8.28 2.99
C PHE A 47 -2.55 7.59 4.20
N THR A 48 -2.17 6.33 4.44
CA THR A 48 -2.37 5.72 5.75
C THR A 48 -1.59 6.48 6.82
N ASP A 49 -2.17 6.62 7.99
CA ASP A 49 -1.55 7.20 9.19
C ASP A 49 -1.75 6.26 10.40
N ASP A 50 -1.54 6.74 11.62
CA ASP A 50 -1.69 5.91 12.82
C ASP A 50 -3.17 5.68 13.23
N LEU A 51 -4.10 6.47 12.69
CA LEU A 51 -5.55 6.33 12.90
C LEU A 51 -6.22 5.61 11.72
N GLN A 52 -5.87 5.98 10.49
CA GLN A 52 -6.34 5.42 9.24
C GLN A 52 -5.32 4.40 8.74
N THR A 53 -5.56 3.14 9.09
CA THR A 53 -4.65 2.03 8.82
C THR A 53 -5.22 1.06 7.79
N GLY A 54 -4.46 0.01 7.49
CA GLY A 54 -4.93 -1.10 6.68
C GLY A 54 -3.95 -2.25 6.65
N GLU A 55 -4.14 -3.16 5.72
CA GLU A 55 -3.26 -4.29 5.51
C GLU A 55 -3.07 -4.61 4.03
N VAL A 56 -1.93 -5.22 3.74
CA VAL A 56 -1.70 -5.95 2.51
C VAL A 56 -1.35 -7.39 2.87
N VAL A 57 -2.01 -8.32 2.19
CA VAL A 57 -1.79 -9.75 2.32
C VAL A 57 -1.11 -10.23 1.04
N ILE A 58 0.14 -10.66 1.17
CA ILE A 58 0.90 -11.25 0.07
C ILE A 58 0.69 -12.76 0.12
N THR A 59 0.12 -13.34 -0.93
CA THR A 59 -0.14 -14.78 -1.00
C THR A 59 0.89 -15.51 -1.84
N ARG A 60 1.58 -14.82 -2.76
CA ARG A 60 2.60 -15.43 -3.62
C ARG A 60 3.72 -14.45 -3.93
N ILE A 61 4.96 -14.90 -3.76
CA ILE A 61 6.17 -14.31 -4.32
C ILE A 61 6.87 -15.38 -5.16
N ASP A 62 6.97 -15.14 -6.46
CA ASP A 62 7.70 -15.98 -7.41
C ASP A 62 8.96 -15.23 -7.85
N THR A 63 10.11 -15.66 -7.36
CA THR A 63 11.40 -15.00 -7.63
C THR A 63 11.97 -15.35 -8.99
N ILE A 64 11.53 -16.44 -9.61
CA ILE A 64 11.95 -16.86 -10.96
C ILE A 64 11.18 -16.05 -12.01
N GLN A 65 9.86 -16.03 -11.88
CA GLN A 65 8.98 -15.30 -12.80
C GLN A 65 8.91 -13.80 -12.48
N LYS A 66 9.45 -13.40 -11.32
CA LYS A 66 9.39 -12.05 -10.76
C LYS A 66 7.95 -11.57 -10.60
N ILE A 67 7.11 -12.36 -9.93
CA ILE A 67 5.68 -12.04 -9.72
C ILE A 67 5.41 -11.92 -8.23
N ALA A 68 4.65 -10.90 -7.84
CA ALA A 68 4.04 -10.78 -6.53
C ALA A 68 2.53 -10.65 -6.67
N ALA A 69 1.79 -11.42 -5.87
CA ALA A 69 0.33 -11.40 -5.87
C ALA A 69 -0.24 -11.39 -4.46
N GLY A 70 -1.42 -10.82 -4.33
CA GLY A 70 -2.08 -10.67 -3.04
C GLY A 70 -3.32 -9.78 -3.07
N THR A 71 -3.75 -9.38 -1.88
CA THR A 71 -4.87 -8.46 -1.67
C THR A 71 -4.49 -7.34 -0.71
N PHE A 72 -5.26 -6.27 -0.71
CA PHE A 72 -5.06 -5.14 0.18
C PHE A 72 -6.39 -4.46 0.54
N ARG A 73 -6.40 -3.83 1.71
CA ARG A 73 -7.46 -2.93 2.15
C ARG A 73 -6.87 -1.88 3.07
N PHE A 74 -7.26 -0.62 2.94
CA PHE A 74 -6.83 0.43 3.86
C PHE A 74 -7.74 1.63 3.81
N SER A 75 -7.74 2.40 4.89
CA SER A 75 -8.27 3.77 4.89
C SER A 75 -7.10 4.75 4.91
N ALA A 76 -7.28 5.91 4.28
CA ALA A 76 -6.23 6.92 4.16
C ALA A 76 -6.79 8.33 4.36
N ALA A 77 -6.04 9.18 5.03
CA ALA A 77 -6.39 10.57 5.29
C ALA A 77 -5.73 11.51 4.26
N GLY A 78 -6.45 12.54 3.84
CA GLY A 78 -5.95 13.55 2.90
C GLY A 78 -4.91 14.46 3.54
N ILE A 79 -3.86 14.83 2.79
CA ILE A 79 -2.79 15.74 3.27
C ILE A 79 -3.28 17.19 3.43
N SER A 80 -4.27 17.63 2.66
CA SER A 80 -4.75 19.02 2.70
C SER A 80 -5.66 19.24 3.91
N THR A 81 -5.12 19.96 4.89
CA THR A 81 -5.61 20.16 6.27
C THR A 81 -6.83 21.08 6.41
N ALA A 82 -7.95 20.77 5.73
CA ALA A 82 -9.20 21.50 5.99
C ALA A 82 -10.45 20.60 6.11
N SER A 83 -10.45 19.42 5.49
CA SER A 83 -11.71 18.67 5.31
C SER A 83 -11.81 17.36 6.09
N GLY A 84 -10.74 16.92 6.79
CA GLY A 84 -10.73 15.63 7.49
C GLY A 84 -11.08 14.45 6.59
N GLN A 85 -10.88 14.58 5.28
CA GLN A 85 -11.35 13.59 4.31
C GLN A 85 -10.58 12.29 4.46
N THR A 86 -11.33 11.22 4.66
CA THR A 86 -10.85 9.85 4.66
C THR A 86 -11.38 9.14 3.43
N VAL A 87 -10.52 8.39 2.75
CA VAL A 87 -10.91 7.45 1.70
C VAL A 87 -10.76 6.04 2.24
N THR A 88 -11.68 5.14 1.87
CA THR A 88 -11.57 3.72 2.20
C THR A 88 -11.44 2.92 0.92
N ILE A 89 -10.35 2.16 0.83
CA ILE A 89 -10.08 1.23 -0.25
C ILE A 89 -10.37 -0.18 0.26
N THR A 90 -11.44 -0.78 -0.23
CA THR A 90 -11.87 -2.14 0.13
C THR A 90 -11.35 -3.16 -0.87
N GLN A 91 -10.77 -4.25 -0.36
CA GLN A 91 -10.57 -5.53 -1.06
C GLN A 91 -9.93 -5.43 -2.46
N GLY A 92 -8.88 -4.63 -2.60
CA GLY A 92 -8.11 -4.60 -3.84
C GLY A 92 -7.31 -5.89 -4.03
N ARG A 93 -7.23 -6.39 -5.27
CA ARG A 93 -6.36 -7.51 -5.65
C ARG A 93 -5.21 -6.98 -6.49
N PHE A 94 -4.04 -7.59 -6.35
CA PHE A 94 -2.91 -7.30 -7.22
C PHE A 94 -2.21 -8.58 -7.70
N ASP A 95 -1.66 -8.47 -8.89
CA ASP A 95 -0.77 -9.42 -9.53
C ASP A 95 0.19 -8.58 -10.38
N VAL A 96 1.42 -8.42 -9.91
CA VAL A 96 2.37 -7.44 -10.44
C VAL A 96 3.73 -8.06 -10.64
N ARG A 97 4.43 -7.57 -11.68
CA ARG A 97 5.79 -8.00 -11.98
C ARG A 97 6.79 -7.17 -11.17
N LEU A 98 7.63 -7.87 -10.40
CA LEU A 98 8.79 -7.33 -9.70
C LEU A 98 9.82 -6.86 -10.73
N LYS A 99 10.31 -5.63 -10.60
CA LYS A 99 11.40 -5.11 -11.44
C LYS A 99 12.74 -5.38 -10.78
#